data_AF-A0A9D9X023-F1
#
_entry.id   AF-A0A9D9X023-F1
#
_cell.length_a   1.000
_cell.length_b   1.000
_cell.length_c   1.000
_cell.angle_alpha   90.00
_cell.angle_beta   90.00
_cell.angle_gamma   90.00
#
_symmetry.space_group_name_H-M   'P 1'
#
loop_
_entity.id
_entity.type
_entity.pdbx_description
1 polymer ?
#
loop_
_entity_poly.entity_id
_entity_poly.type
_entity_poly.pdbx_seq_one_letter_code
_entity_poly.pdbx_strand_id
1 'polypeptide(L)'
;MGNKLTRTNSSAAKYDKAQYLLTASVAGVLLLFVGMPFYVILFLGAFSYFLFKIFSSEIRGEARHIFDFYLRAAEILRMDSRRWYGFEMQETISLGERLMQQQPSPQLVQFALGALYQKIGDNASAAAHLEAVVGPNVINESQIVSPSQNLREYVQMLRKIEREPAEAPQISAALRSLERLRKIRGSEMLAACRSSLSDNSSGQVLTEAGDHSRATSFLSDSDNCVTDADQIGHSHPMPSFFSSETTPTGHAGRDAGNSTQSHPSGYHSDRKSISEVLQDIYDDKVQ
;
A
#
# COMPACT_ATOMS: atom_id res chain seq x y z
N MET A 1 -14.62 -12.47 -43.42
CA MET A 1 -14.15 -11.13 -42.99
C MET A 1 -12.89 -11.33 -42.15
N GLY A 2 -11.72 -11.05 -42.72
CA GLY A 2 -10.43 -11.35 -42.10
C GLY A 2 -9.89 -10.17 -41.29
N ASN A 3 -9.65 -10.39 -40.01
CA ASN A 3 -9.01 -9.40 -39.13
C ASN A 3 -7.50 -9.36 -39.42
N LYS A 4 -7.04 -8.24 -39.97
CA LYS A 4 -5.62 -7.93 -40.17
C LYS A 4 -4.97 -7.69 -38.81
N LEU A 5 -3.87 -8.39 -38.57
CA LEU A 5 -2.98 -8.25 -37.42
C LEU A 5 -2.41 -6.83 -37.33
N THR A 6 -2.60 -6.19 -36.18
CA THR A 6 -1.83 -5.03 -35.74
C THR A 6 -0.40 -5.46 -35.41
N ARG A 7 0.48 -5.44 -36.42
CA ARG A 7 1.92 -5.56 -36.26
C ARG A 7 2.51 -4.15 -36.26
N THR A 8 2.56 -3.50 -35.10
CA THR A 8 3.15 -2.15 -35.00
C THR A 8 4.09 -2.06 -33.79
N ASN A 9 5.29 -1.53 -34.06
CA ASN A 9 6.19 -0.80 -33.14
C ASN A 9 7.46 -1.49 -32.60
N SER A 10 7.77 -2.74 -32.94
CA SER A 10 9.08 -3.31 -32.55
C SER A 10 10.23 -2.99 -33.52
N SER A 11 9.92 -2.58 -34.75
CA SER A 11 10.94 -2.21 -35.75
C SER A 11 11.41 -0.77 -35.59
N ALA A 12 10.51 0.19 -35.40
CA ALA A 12 10.83 1.62 -35.24
C ALA A 12 11.84 1.86 -34.08
N ALA A 13 11.57 1.30 -32.90
CA ALA A 13 12.47 1.43 -31.75
C ALA A 13 13.85 0.76 -31.92
N LYS A 14 13.99 -0.19 -32.87
CA LYS A 14 15.30 -0.78 -33.20
C LYS A 14 16.11 0.13 -34.13
N TYR A 15 15.45 0.84 -35.05
CA TYR A 15 16.12 1.80 -35.92
C TYR A 15 16.65 3.00 -35.12
N ASP A 16 15.90 3.49 -34.13
CA ASP A 16 16.35 4.59 -33.26
C ASP A 16 17.62 4.21 -32.49
N LYS A 17 17.63 3.04 -31.85
CA LYS A 17 18.79 2.56 -31.09
C LYS A 17 20.03 2.34 -31.97
N ALA A 18 19.84 1.84 -33.19
CA ALA A 18 20.92 1.67 -34.16
C ALA A 18 21.46 3.03 -34.64
N GLN A 19 20.59 4.02 -34.84
CA GLN A 19 20.99 5.38 -35.22
C GLN A 19 21.78 6.09 -34.12
N TYR A 20 21.39 5.96 -32.85
CA TYR A 20 22.18 6.51 -31.73
C TYR A 20 23.56 5.86 -31.61
N LEU A 21 23.64 4.54 -31.83
CA LEU A 21 24.91 3.82 -31.75
C LEU A 21 25.85 4.19 -32.92
N LEU A 22 25.28 4.41 -34.10
CA LEU A 22 26.04 4.84 -35.28
C LEU A 22 26.52 6.29 -35.15
N THR A 23 25.66 7.21 -34.70
CA THR A 23 26.04 8.62 -34.46
C THR A 23 27.08 8.76 -33.35
N ALA A 24 26.94 8.01 -32.26
CA ALA A 24 27.94 7.98 -31.18
C ALA A 24 29.30 7.43 -31.65
N SER A 25 29.28 6.40 -32.52
CA SER A 25 30.50 5.85 -33.12
C SER A 25 31.19 6.87 -34.04
N VAL A 26 30.44 7.52 -34.93
CA VAL A 26 30.97 8.55 -35.83
C VAL A 26 31.54 9.74 -35.05
N ALA A 27 30.85 10.20 -34.00
CA ALA A 27 31.35 11.26 -33.12
C ALA A 27 32.65 10.86 -32.41
N GLY A 28 32.76 9.62 -31.93
CA GLY A 28 33.97 9.10 -31.30
C GLY A 28 35.17 9.08 -32.26
N VAL A 29 34.96 8.70 -33.52
CA VAL A 29 36.00 8.73 -34.56
C VAL A 29 36.42 10.17 -34.89
N LEU A 30 35.46 11.08 -35.02
CA LEU A 30 35.71 12.51 -35.27
C LEU A 30 36.53 13.16 -34.16
N LEU A 31 36.23 12.86 -32.90
CA LEU A 31 36.99 13.35 -31.74
C LEU A 31 38.45 12.89 -31.78
N LEU A 32 38.70 11.67 -32.25
CA LEU A 32 40.04 11.11 -32.41
C LEU A 32 40.83 11.86 -33.51
N PHE A 33 40.17 12.25 -34.61
CA PHE A 33 40.75 13.09 -35.66
C PHE A 33 41.06 14.52 -35.23
N VAL A 34 40.33 15.06 -34.25
CA VAL A 34 40.57 16.40 -33.66
C VAL A 34 41.78 16.39 -32.70
N GLY A 35 42.43 15.24 -32.49
CA GLY A 35 43.61 15.10 -31.65
C GLY A 35 43.29 14.93 -30.16
N MET A 36 42.03 14.64 -29.81
CA MET A 36 41.69 14.28 -28.44
C MET A 36 42.37 12.96 -28.06
N PRO A 37 43.01 12.88 -26.90
CA PRO A 37 43.68 11.66 -26.48
C PRO A 37 42.68 10.51 -26.32
N PHE A 38 43.06 9.31 -26.76
CA PHE A 38 42.19 8.12 -26.72
C PHE A 38 41.64 7.82 -25.31
N TYR A 39 42.43 8.05 -24.27
CA TYR A 39 42.00 7.83 -22.89
C TYR A 39 40.85 8.76 -22.45
N VAL A 40 40.77 9.99 -22.98
CA VAL A 40 39.68 10.93 -22.68
C VAL A 40 38.38 10.44 -23.32
N ILE A 41 38.46 9.95 -24.56
CA ILE A 41 37.30 9.40 -25.30
C ILE A 41 36.78 8.14 -24.59
N LEU A 42 37.68 7.24 -24.19
CA LEU A 42 37.33 6.03 -23.44
C LEU A 42 36.70 6.40 -22.09
N PHE A 43 37.29 7.35 -21.36
CA PHE A 43 36.74 7.83 -20.09
C PHE A 43 35.33 8.40 -20.26
N LEU A 44 35.10 9.26 -21.27
CA LEU A 44 33.77 9.83 -21.53
C LEU A 44 32.75 8.76 -21.95
N GLY A 45 33.17 7.77 -22.74
CA GLY A 45 32.35 6.61 -23.09
C GLY A 45 31.96 5.79 -21.86
N ALA A 46 32.92 5.40 -21.03
CA ALA A 46 32.67 4.67 -19.80
C ALA A 46 31.80 5.48 -18.82
N PHE A 47 32.08 6.77 -18.67
CA PHE A 47 31.32 7.68 -17.82
C PHE A 47 29.86 7.83 -18.29
N SER A 48 29.64 8.06 -19.59
CA SER A 48 28.29 8.11 -20.16
C SER A 48 27.54 6.79 -20.02
N TYR A 49 28.22 5.65 -20.15
CA TYR A 49 27.65 4.33 -19.89
C TYR A 49 27.25 4.18 -18.41
N PHE A 50 28.10 4.64 -17.49
CA PHE A 50 27.78 4.63 -16.06
C PHE A 50 26.58 5.52 -15.73
N LEU A 51 26.54 6.74 -16.28
CA LEU A 51 25.38 7.64 -16.13
C LEU A 51 24.12 6.98 -16.68
N PHE A 52 24.17 6.46 -17.91
CA PHE A 52 23.04 5.75 -18.51
C PHE A 52 22.59 4.55 -17.67
N LYS A 53 23.53 3.80 -17.09
CA LYS A 53 23.24 2.64 -16.24
C LYS A 53 22.60 3.04 -14.90
N ILE A 54 23.03 4.16 -14.32
CA ILE A 54 22.46 4.71 -13.09
C ILE A 54 21.03 5.20 -13.37
N PHE A 55 20.82 5.99 -14.42
CA PHE A 55 19.48 6.51 -14.74
C PHE A 55 18.52 5.44 -15.27
N SER A 56 19.02 4.45 -16.03
CA SER A 56 18.18 3.32 -16.46
C SER A 56 17.75 2.42 -15.30
N SER A 57 18.43 2.50 -14.14
CA SER A 57 18.03 1.76 -12.95
C SER A 57 16.82 2.37 -12.25
N GLU A 58 16.47 3.63 -12.53
CA GLU A 58 15.34 4.34 -11.95
C GLU A 58 13.98 3.82 -12.46
N ILE A 59 13.98 3.20 -13.65
CA ILE A 59 12.82 2.47 -14.19
C ILE A 59 12.44 1.27 -13.30
N ARG A 60 13.36 0.79 -12.44
CA ARG A 60 13.06 -0.24 -11.41
C ARG A 60 12.28 0.31 -10.20
N GLY A 61 12.02 1.62 -10.16
CA GLY A 61 11.33 2.28 -9.05
C GLY A 61 9.85 1.89 -8.92
N GLU A 62 9.19 1.55 -10.03
CA GLU A 62 7.74 1.34 -10.04
C GLU A 62 7.32 0.14 -9.19
N ALA A 63 8.04 -0.98 -9.32
CA ALA A 63 7.77 -2.15 -8.50
C ALA A 63 8.16 -1.95 -7.02
N ARG A 64 9.03 -0.98 -6.70
CA ARG A 64 9.34 -0.60 -5.31
C ARG A 64 8.16 0.13 -4.65
N HIS A 65 7.44 0.96 -5.39
CA HIS A 65 6.23 1.62 -4.91
C HIS A 65 5.14 0.63 -4.48
N ILE A 66 5.07 -0.55 -5.09
CA ILE A 66 4.17 -1.63 -4.65
C ILE A 66 4.53 -2.14 -3.25
N PHE A 67 5.82 -2.29 -2.94
CA PHE A 67 6.25 -2.71 -1.61
C PHE A 67 6.11 -1.59 -0.58
N ASP A 68 6.36 -0.34 -0.97
CA ASP A 68 6.12 0.82 -0.11
C ASP A 68 4.63 0.94 0.25
N PHE A 69 3.74 0.68 -0.72
CA PHE A 69 2.29 0.56 -0.48
C PHE A 69 1.99 -0.52 0.56
N TYR A 70 2.55 -1.72 0.41
CA TYR A 70 2.31 -2.81 1.35
C TYR A 70 2.80 -2.50 2.76
N LEU A 71 3.94 -1.83 2.91
CA LEU A 71 4.43 -1.40 4.21
C LEU A 71 3.44 -0.44 4.88
N ARG A 72 3.04 0.63 4.17
CA ARG A 72 2.08 1.61 4.69
C ARG A 72 0.72 0.99 4.97
N ALA A 73 0.20 0.19 4.06
CA ALA A 73 -1.08 -0.49 4.21
C ALA A 73 -1.06 -1.48 5.39
N ALA A 74 0.00 -2.26 5.55
CA ALA A 74 0.13 -3.18 6.68
C ALA A 74 0.24 -2.43 8.02
N GLU A 75 0.95 -1.30 8.06
CA GLU A 75 1.06 -0.46 9.26
C GLU A 75 -0.30 0.12 9.64
N ILE A 76 -1.05 0.65 8.66
CA ILE A 76 -2.39 1.19 8.87
C ILE A 76 -3.37 0.10 9.29
N LEU A 77 -3.39 -1.04 8.61
CA LEU A 77 -4.36 -2.12 8.88
C LEU A 77 -4.04 -2.89 10.16
N ARG A 78 -2.86 -2.71 10.75
CA ARG A 78 -2.55 -3.28 12.06
C ARG A 78 -3.43 -2.65 13.12
N MET A 79 -4.12 -3.48 13.89
CA MET A 79 -5.08 -3.09 14.93
C MET A 79 -4.43 -2.58 16.22
N ASP A 80 -3.32 -1.83 16.12
CA ASP A 80 -2.58 -1.35 17.30
C ASP A 80 -2.72 0.18 17.49
N SER A 81 -3.08 0.52 18.73
CA SER A 81 -2.94 1.75 19.56
C SER A 81 -2.74 3.15 18.95
N ARG A 82 -2.19 3.30 17.75
CA ARG A 82 -1.97 4.58 17.07
C ARG A 82 -3.23 4.99 16.31
N ARG A 83 -3.79 6.14 16.64
CA ARG A 83 -4.79 6.81 15.77
C ARG A 83 -4.06 7.29 14.51
N TRP A 84 -4.46 6.75 13.38
CA TRP A 84 -3.99 7.17 12.07
C TRP A 84 -4.69 8.46 11.66
N TYR A 85 -3.94 9.40 11.12
CA TYR A 85 -4.54 10.62 10.61
C TYR A 85 -5.22 10.36 9.26
N GLY A 86 -6.34 11.04 8.99
CA GLY A 86 -7.08 10.89 7.73
C GLY A 86 -6.22 11.14 6.50
N PHE A 87 -5.26 12.07 6.58
CA PHE A 87 -4.35 12.37 5.48
C PHE A 87 -3.37 11.21 5.17
N GLU A 88 -2.86 10.50 6.18
CA GLU A 88 -1.95 9.35 5.98
C GLU A 88 -2.69 8.19 5.28
N MET A 89 -3.96 7.99 5.65
CA MET A 89 -4.82 6.98 5.02
C MET A 89 -5.15 7.38 3.57
N GLN A 90 -5.53 8.64 3.33
CA GLN A 90 -5.82 9.12 2.00
C GLN A 90 -4.59 9.10 1.07
N GLU A 91 -3.42 9.46 1.58
CA GLU A 91 -2.16 9.38 0.83
C GLU A 91 -1.88 7.92 0.42
N THR A 92 -2.04 6.99 1.35
CA THR A 92 -1.81 5.56 1.08
C THR A 92 -2.81 5.00 0.08
N ILE A 93 -4.09 5.40 0.15
CA ILE A 93 -5.11 5.04 -0.83
C ILE A 93 -4.76 5.61 -2.20
N SER A 94 -4.43 6.90 -2.28
CA SER A 94 -4.06 7.54 -3.56
C SER A 94 -2.86 6.86 -4.22
N LEU A 95 -1.92 6.36 -3.41
CA LEU A 95 -0.78 5.58 -3.90
C LEU A 95 -1.25 4.23 -4.45
N GLY A 96 -2.11 3.51 -3.72
CA GLY A 96 -2.70 2.26 -4.19
C GLY A 96 -3.53 2.40 -5.48
N GLU A 97 -4.28 3.49 -5.63
CA GLU A 97 -5.04 3.78 -6.85
C GLU A 97 -4.14 4.03 -8.06
N ARG A 98 -3.04 4.77 -7.89
CA ARG A 98 -2.04 4.95 -8.95
C ARG A 98 -1.45 3.60 -9.40
N LEU A 99 -1.19 2.70 -8.45
CA LEU A 99 -0.72 1.35 -8.76
C LEU A 99 -1.78 0.52 -9.50
N MET A 100 -3.07 0.74 -9.27
CA MET A 100 -4.14 0.07 -10.01
C MET A 100 -4.28 0.55 -11.45
N GLN A 101 -3.95 1.81 -11.73
CA GLN A 101 -3.92 2.33 -13.11
C GLN A 101 -2.82 1.66 -13.94
N GLN A 102 -1.77 1.15 -13.29
CA GLN A 102 -0.65 0.44 -13.90
C GLN A 102 -1.01 -1.05 -14.04
N GLN A 103 -1.74 -1.41 -15.10
CA GLN A 103 -2.16 -2.81 -15.33
C GLN A 103 -1.01 -3.71 -15.83
N PRO A 104 -0.98 -4.99 -15.43
CA PRO A 104 -1.81 -5.67 -14.42
C PRO A 104 -1.32 -5.43 -12.98
N SER A 105 -2.26 -5.11 -12.07
CA SER A 105 -2.00 -4.91 -10.64
C SER A 105 -2.08 -6.24 -9.85
N PRO A 106 -1.19 -6.50 -8.88
CA PRO A 106 -1.28 -7.69 -8.03
C PRO A 106 -2.57 -7.73 -7.20
N GLN A 107 -3.15 -8.92 -7.01
CA GLN A 107 -4.36 -9.15 -6.19
C GLN A 107 -4.21 -8.62 -4.75
N LEU A 108 -3.01 -8.74 -4.18
CA LEU A 108 -2.75 -8.26 -2.82
C LEU A 108 -2.86 -6.74 -2.72
N VAL A 109 -2.54 -6.00 -3.79
CA VAL A 109 -2.76 -4.54 -3.85
C VAL A 109 -4.25 -4.24 -3.79
N GLN A 110 -5.05 -4.93 -4.61
CA GLN A 110 -6.51 -4.73 -4.65
C GLN A 110 -7.16 -5.06 -3.30
N PHE A 111 -6.74 -6.15 -2.66
CA PHE A 111 -7.21 -6.51 -1.33
C PHE A 111 -6.87 -5.44 -0.29
N ALA A 112 -5.61 -5.01 -0.23
CA ALA A 112 -5.17 -4.00 0.72
C ALA A 112 -5.89 -2.66 0.50
N LEU A 113 -6.15 -2.28 -0.75
CA LEU A 113 -6.92 -1.08 -1.08
C LEU A 113 -8.38 -1.18 -0.59
N GLY A 114 -9.04 -2.32 -0.85
CA GLY A 114 -10.40 -2.57 -0.33
C GLY A 114 -10.46 -2.56 1.21
N ALA A 115 -9.45 -3.13 1.86
CA ALA A 115 -9.33 -3.11 3.31
C ALA A 115 -9.13 -1.68 3.87
N LEU A 116 -8.35 -0.84 3.18
CA LEU A 116 -8.18 0.57 3.56
C LEU A 116 -9.48 1.36 3.40
N TYR A 117 -10.22 1.14 2.31
CA TYR A 117 -11.52 1.77 2.10
C TYR A 117 -12.53 1.41 3.17
N GLN A 118 -12.59 0.13 3.56
CA GLN A 118 -13.43 -0.31 4.67
C GLN A 118 -13.04 0.38 5.98
N LYS A 119 -11.74 0.60 6.21
CA LYS A 119 -11.26 1.29 7.42
C LYS A 119 -11.68 2.77 7.47
N ILE A 120 -11.78 3.44 6.32
CA ILE A 120 -12.28 4.83 6.22
C ILE A 120 -13.81 4.88 6.35
N GLY A 121 -14.50 3.78 6.04
CA GLY A 121 -15.97 3.69 6.08
C GLY A 121 -16.64 3.82 4.72
N ASP A 122 -15.87 3.91 3.64
CA ASP A 122 -16.40 3.81 2.27
C ASP A 122 -16.61 2.34 1.90
N ASN A 123 -17.78 1.82 2.29
CA ASN A 123 -18.15 0.43 2.07
C ASN A 123 -18.46 0.12 0.59
N ALA A 124 -18.80 1.12 -0.22
CA ALA A 124 -19.11 0.92 -1.64
C ALA A 124 -17.84 0.60 -2.43
N SER A 125 -16.81 1.45 -2.29
CA SER A 125 -15.50 1.24 -2.92
C SER A 125 -14.81 0.00 -2.35
N ALA A 126 -14.92 -0.23 -1.04
CA ALA A 126 -14.38 -1.44 -0.41
C ALA A 126 -14.99 -2.72 -0.98
N ALA A 127 -16.31 -2.78 -1.16
CA ALA A 127 -16.99 -3.95 -1.71
C ALA A 127 -16.52 -4.25 -3.15
N ALA A 128 -16.39 -3.23 -3.99
CA ALA A 128 -15.94 -3.39 -5.38
C ALA A 128 -14.52 -3.99 -5.45
N HIS A 129 -13.58 -3.48 -4.64
CA HIS A 129 -12.20 -3.98 -4.62
C HIS A 129 -12.08 -5.36 -3.95
N LEU A 130 -12.82 -5.62 -2.88
CA LEU A 130 -12.81 -6.93 -2.21
C LEU A 130 -13.48 -8.02 -3.05
N GLU A 131 -14.53 -7.68 -3.80
CA GLU A 131 -15.21 -8.61 -4.69
C GLU A 131 -14.32 -9.07 -5.85
N ALA A 132 -13.46 -8.20 -6.37
CA ALA A 132 -12.49 -8.55 -7.41
C ALA A 132 -11.49 -9.63 -6.94
N VAL A 133 -11.20 -9.70 -5.64
CA VAL A 133 -10.16 -10.59 -5.08
C VAL A 133 -10.74 -11.83 -4.38
N VAL A 134 -11.85 -11.67 -3.65
CA VAL A 134 -12.45 -12.72 -2.81
C VAL A 134 -13.76 -13.25 -3.43
N GLY A 135 -14.35 -12.51 -4.36
CA GLY A 135 -15.62 -12.89 -4.98
C GLY A 135 -15.51 -14.12 -5.89
N PRO A 136 -16.63 -14.56 -6.48
CA PRO A 136 -16.66 -15.76 -7.33
C PRO A 136 -15.85 -15.61 -8.63
N ASN A 137 -15.55 -14.38 -9.04
CA ASN A 137 -14.81 -14.04 -10.26
C ASN A 137 -13.36 -13.65 -9.97
N VAL A 138 -12.64 -14.42 -9.14
CA VAL A 138 -11.22 -14.16 -8.87
C VAL A 138 -10.42 -14.28 -10.17
N ILE A 139 -9.76 -13.20 -10.57
CA ILE A 139 -8.84 -13.20 -11.72
C ILE A 139 -7.63 -14.05 -11.35
N ASN A 140 -7.55 -15.29 -11.86
CA ASN A 140 -6.41 -16.16 -11.63
C ASN A 140 -5.17 -15.60 -12.34
N GLU A 141 -4.23 -15.03 -11.57
CA GLU A 141 -2.95 -14.52 -12.10
C GLU A 141 -2.13 -15.60 -12.83
N SER A 142 -2.38 -16.88 -12.53
CA SER A 142 -1.78 -18.04 -13.22
C SER A 142 -2.13 -18.14 -14.70
N GLN A 143 -3.19 -17.46 -15.15
CA GLN A 143 -3.62 -17.44 -16.55
C GLN A 143 -2.96 -16.32 -17.37
N ILE A 144 -2.15 -15.46 -16.74
CA ILE A 144 -1.47 -14.35 -17.43
C ILE A 144 -0.25 -14.90 -18.20
N VAL A 145 -0.40 -15.05 -19.52
CA VAL A 145 0.61 -15.64 -20.42
C VAL A 145 1.76 -14.66 -20.75
N SER A 146 1.51 -13.35 -20.76
CA SER A 146 2.53 -12.33 -21.03
C SER A 146 2.51 -11.23 -19.96
N PRO A 147 3.42 -11.30 -18.96
CA PRO A 147 3.45 -10.30 -17.89
C PRO A 147 4.03 -8.97 -18.39
N SER A 148 3.54 -7.86 -17.85
CA SER A 148 4.14 -6.53 -18.02
C SER A 148 5.56 -6.51 -17.43
N GLN A 149 6.36 -5.52 -17.83
CA GLN A 149 7.71 -5.35 -17.28
C GLN A 149 7.69 -5.14 -15.77
N ASN A 150 6.72 -4.36 -15.27
CA ASN A 150 6.58 -4.03 -13.85
C ASN A 150 6.21 -5.26 -13.03
N LEU A 151 5.32 -6.11 -13.57
CA LEU A 151 4.97 -7.37 -12.92
C LEU A 151 6.18 -8.33 -12.88
N ARG A 152 7.01 -8.36 -13.93
CA ARG A 152 8.25 -9.16 -13.92
C ARG A 152 9.22 -8.69 -12.83
N GLU A 153 9.41 -7.40 -12.69
CA GLU A 153 10.31 -6.83 -11.69
C GLU A 153 9.78 -7.04 -10.26
N TYR A 154 8.48 -6.83 -10.07
CA TYR A 154 7.78 -7.16 -8.83
C TYR A 154 8.00 -8.64 -8.44
N VAL A 155 7.75 -9.58 -9.36
CA VAL A 155 7.94 -11.02 -9.10
C VAL A 155 9.41 -11.37 -8.85
N GLN A 156 10.35 -10.73 -9.54
CA GLN A 156 11.79 -10.93 -9.28
C GLN A 156 12.18 -10.48 -7.87
N MET A 157 11.71 -9.31 -7.45
CA MET A 157 11.92 -8.83 -6.08
C MET A 157 11.22 -9.71 -5.06
N LEU A 158 10.01 -10.16 -5.34
CA LEU A 158 9.27 -11.08 -4.46
C LEU A 158 10.05 -12.39 -4.27
N ARG A 159 10.54 -13.02 -5.35
CA ARG A 159 11.39 -14.22 -5.25
C ARG A 159 12.68 -13.97 -4.49
N LYS A 160 13.28 -12.79 -4.66
CA LYS A 160 14.48 -12.40 -3.91
C LYS A 160 14.18 -12.35 -2.40
N ILE A 161 13.09 -11.70 -2.01
CA ILE A 161 12.64 -11.61 -0.61
C ILE A 161 12.24 -12.98 -0.04
N GLU A 162 11.64 -13.85 -0.85
CA GLU A 162 11.29 -15.22 -0.44
C GLU A 162 12.53 -16.10 -0.23
N ARG A 163 13.54 -15.96 -1.08
CA ARG A 163 14.81 -16.68 -0.95
C ARG A 163 15.61 -16.20 0.26
N GLU A 164 15.62 -14.90 0.50
CA GLU A 164 16.44 -14.26 1.55
C GLU A 164 15.58 -13.28 2.37
N PRO A 165 14.73 -13.78 3.30
CA PRO A 165 13.84 -12.93 4.09
C PRO A 165 14.60 -11.97 5.04
N ALA A 166 15.88 -12.24 5.30
CA ALA A 166 16.75 -11.40 6.12
C ALA A 166 17.16 -10.09 5.43
N GLU A 167 17.14 -10.01 4.10
CA GLU A 167 17.50 -8.78 3.38
C GLU A 167 16.39 -7.71 3.50
N ALA A 168 15.13 -8.11 3.69
CA ALA A 168 13.99 -7.20 3.78
C ALA A 168 12.96 -7.68 4.83
N PRO A 169 13.33 -7.70 6.13
CA PRO A 169 12.49 -8.28 7.17
C PRO A 169 11.13 -7.58 7.29
N GLN A 170 11.10 -6.25 7.20
CA GLN A 170 9.88 -5.45 7.27
C GLN A 170 8.90 -5.76 6.14
N ILE A 171 9.39 -5.83 4.90
CA ILE A 171 8.55 -6.13 3.73
C ILE A 171 8.00 -7.55 3.83
N SER A 172 8.84 -8.52 4.22
CA SER A 172 8.40 -9.90 4.38
C SER A 172 7.32 -10.06 5.47
N ALA A 173 7.42 -9.30 6.56
CA ALA A 173 6.44 -9.29 7.64
C ALA A 173 5.13 -8.63 7.18
N ALA A 174 5.21 -7.48 6.51
CA ALA A 174 4.04 -6.77 5.96
C ALA A 174 3.28 -7.66 4.97
N LEU A 175 3.98 -8.25 4.00
CA LEU A 175 3.37 -9.14 3.01
C LEU A 175 2.64 -10.32 3.66
N ARG A 176 3.30 -11.01 4.61
CA ARG A 176 2.70 -12.13 5.35
C ARG A 176 1.49 -11.68 6.18
N SER A 177 1.54 -10.50 6.79
CA SER A 177 0.43 -9.97 7.59
C SER A 177 -0.79 -9.66 6.72
N LEU A 178 -0.59 -9.02 5.56
CA LEU A 178 -1.66 -8.71 4.61
C LEU A 178 -2.24 -9.98 3.98
N GLU A 179 -1.40 -10.94 3.61
CA GLU A 179 -1.88 -12.23 3.09
C GLU A 179 -2.67 -13.03 4.14
N ARG A 180 -2.24 -13.02 5.41
CA ARG A 180 -3.03 -13.60 6.50
C ARG A 180 -4.37 -12.89 6.68
N LEU A 181 -4.35 -11.55 6.65
CA LEU A 181 -5.55 -10.73 6.77
C LEU A 181 -6.54 -11.05 5.64
N ARG A 182 -6.06 -11.16 4.41
CA ARG A 182 -6.84 -11.55 3.23
C ARG A 182 -7.49 -12.92 3.41
N LYS A 183 -6.72 -13.92 3.83
CA LYS A 183 -7.22 -15.31 3.96
C LYS A 183 -8.22 -15.48 5.11
N ILE A 184 -7.99 -14.80 6.23
CA ILE A 184 -8.81 -14.97 7.43
C ILE A 184 -10.04 -14.07 7.37
N ARG A 185 -9.85 -12.78 7.03
CA ARG A 185 -10.88 -11.75 7.13
C ARG A 185 -11.43 -11.30 5.78
N GLY A 186 -10.85 -11.69 4.65
CA GLY A 186 -11.29 -11.15 3.36
C GLY A 186 -12.76 -11.41 3.04
N SER A 187 -13.26 -12.61 3.32
CA SER A 187 -14.67 -12.96 3.12
C SER A 187 -15.59 -12.29 4.15
N GLU A 188 -15.17 -12.24 5.41
CA GLU A 188 -15.86 -11.55 6.50
C GLU A 188 -16.00 -10.04 6.21
N MET A 189 -14.91 -9.41 5.79
CA MET A 189 -14.84 -8.00 5.42
C MET A 189 -15.78 -7.66 4.27
N LEU A 190 -15.80 -8.52 3.24
CA LEU A 190 -16.70 -8.38 2.11
C LEU A 190 -18.17 -8.53 2.55
N ALA A 191 -18.48 -9.51 3.38
CA ALA A 191 -19.83 -9.69 3.92
C ALA A 191 -20.27 -8.49 4.76
N ALA A 192 -19.39 -7.96 5.62
CA ALA A 192 -19.65 -6.77 6.41
C ALA A 192 -19.92 -5.54 5.52
N CYS A 193 -19.12 -5.32 4.47
CA CYS A 193 -19.35 -4.23 3.52
C CYS A 193 -20.72 -4.37 2.82
N ARG A 194 -21.10 -5.59 2.41
CA ARG A 194 -22.40 -5.85 1.79
C ARG A 194 -23.56 -5.57 2.74
N SER A 195 -23.47 -6.01 4.00
CA SER A 195 -24.48 -5.72 5.02
C SER A 195 -24.63 -4.21 5.27
N SER A 196 -23.51 -3.48 5.40
CA SER A 196 -23.55 -2.03 5.57
C SER A 196 -24.17 -1.31 4.36
N LEU A 197 -23.97 -1.83 3.15
CA LEU A 197 -24.60 -1.27 1.95
C LEU A 197 -26.11 -1.54 1.90
N SER A 198 -26.55 -2.74 2.31
CA SER A 198 -27.98 -3.06 2.38
C SER A 198 -28.70 -2.23 3.45
N ASP A 199 -28.07 -2.01 4.60
CA ASP A 199 -28.62 -1.20 5.69
C ASP A 199 -28.78 0.27 5.26
N ASN A 200 -27.77 0.83 4.59
CA ASN A 200 -27.84 2.18 4.05
C ASN A 200 -28.89 2.32 2.93
N SER A 201 -29.08 1.30 2.10
CA SER A 201 -30.11 1.32 1.04
C SER A 201 -31.55 1.19 1.59
N SER A 202 -31.72 0.49 2.72
CA SER A 202 -33.03 0.28 3.34
C SER A 202 -33.51 1.50 4.14
N GLY A 203 -32.58 2.34 4.60
CA GLY A 203 -32.88 3.60 5.30
C GLY A 203 -33.35 4.75 4.39
N GLN A 204 -33.23 4.63 3.07
CA GLN A 204 -33.51 5.71 2.12
C GLN A 204 -34.92 5.66 1.46
N VAL A 205 -35.82 4.79 1.93
CA VAL A 205 -37.18 4.62 1.35
C VAL A 205 -38.29 5.34 2.16
N LEU A 206 -37.96 6.13 3.18
CA LEU A 206 -38.95 6.85 4.00
C LEU A 206 -38.75 8.37 4.05
N THR A 207 -38.39 9.02 2.95
CA THR A 207 -38.71 10.45 2.74
C THR A 207 -38.56 10.80 1.27
N GLU A 208 -39.68 10.83 0.53
CA GLU A 208 -39.97 11.78 -0.57
C GLU A 208 -41.28 11.38 -1.25
N ALA A 209 -42.39 11.78 -0.62
CA ALA A 209 -43.64 12.05 -1.31
C ALA A 209 -43.86 13.57 -1.18
N GLY A 210 -43.56 14.31 -2.24
CA GLY A 210 -43.58 15.77 -2.26
C GLY A 210 -43.23 16.33 -3.64
N ASP A 211 -44.17 16.13 -4.56
CA ASP A 211 -44.25 16.65 -5.93
C ASP A 211 -43.95 18.15 -6.06
N HIS A 212 -43.03 18.54 -6.96
CA HIS A 212 -43.33 19.50 -8.03
C HIS A 212 -42.20 19.63 -9.09
N SER A 213 -42.63 19.42 -10.33
CA SER A 213 -41.93 19.72 -11.59
C SER A 213 -41.44 21.17 -11.70
N ARG A 214 -40.29 21.41 -12.36
CA ARG A 214 -40.20 22.04 -13.70
C ARG A 214 -38.75 22.40 -14.08
N ALA A 215 -38.47 22.23 -15.37
CA ALA A 215 -37.19 22.27 -16.04
C ALA A 215 -36.54 23.67 -16.23
N THR A 216 -35.20 23.64 -16.35
CA THR A 216 -34.32 24.42 -17.26
C THR A 216 -34.30 25.96 -17.25
N SER A 217 -33.16 26.55 -16.87
CA SER A 217 -32.34 27.56 -17.61
C SER A 217 -31.27 28.13 -16.64
N PHE A 218 -29.97 27.87 -16.85
CA PHE A 218 -28.99 28.62 -17.65
C PHE A 218 -28.80 30.11 -17.28
N LEU A 219 -27.66 30.36 -16.61
CA LEU A 219 -26.77 31.55 -16.56
C LEU A 219 -27.32 32.98 -16.29
N SER A 220 -26.86 33.54 -15.17
CA SER A 220 -26.39 34.95 -14.98
C SER A 220 -25.75 35.00 -13.59
N ASP A 221 -24.42 35.05 -13.44
CA ASP A 221 -23.57 36.23 -13.58
C ASP A 221 -24.13 37.46 -12.84
N SER A 222 -23.57 37.75 -11.66
CA SER A 222 -23.43 39.11 -11.11
C SER A 222 -22.60 39.07 -9.83
N ASP A 223 -21.45 39.71 -9.94
CA ASP A 223 -20.65 40.29 -8.88
C ASP A 223 -21.50 40.93 -7.77
N ASN A 224 -21.12 40.76 -6.50
CA ASN A 224 -21.08 41.92 -5.63
C ASN A 224 -20.04 41.83 -4.51
N CYS A 225 -19.56 43.02 -4.19
CA CYS A 225 -18.31 43.42 -3.58
C CYS A 225 -18.57 44.05 -2.20
N VAL A 226 -17.66 43.78 -1.25
CA VAL A 226 -17.27 44.61 -0.07
C VAL A 226 -18.30 44.90 1.04
N THR A 227 -17.96 44.55 2.30
CA THR A 227 -17.64 45.53 3.38
C THR A 227 -17.09 44.87 4.65
N ASP A 228 -16.26 45.65 5.34
CA ASP A 228 -15.33 45.42 6.44
C ASP A 228 -15.87 44.97 7.80
N ALA A 229 -14.91 44.46 8.60
CA ALA A 229 -14.72 44.56 10.06
C ALA A 229 -15.77 43.96 11.02
N ASP A 230 -15.36 43.02 11.88
CA ASP A 230 -14.86 43.41 13.21
C ASP A 230 -14.15 42.27 13.97
N GLN A 231 -13.33 42.67 14.93
CA GLN A 231 -12.50 41.87 15.84
C GLN A 231 -13.32 40.95 16.77
N ILE A 232 -12.73 39.85 17.24
CA ILE A 232 -12.67 39.46 18.67
C ILE A 232 -11.54 38.42 18.82
N GLY A 233 -10.53 38.77 19.60
CA GLY A 233 -9.46 37.88 20.03
C GLY A 233 -9.88 37.05 21.25
N HIS A 234 -9.36 35.83 21.33
CA HIS A 234 -9.15 35.14 22.61
C HIS A 234 -7.89 34.27 22.52
N SER A 235 -6.82 34.77 23.13
CA SER A 235 -5.61 34.04 23.49
C SER A 235 -5.83 33.24 24.77
N HIS A 236 -5.43 31.96 24.79
CA HIS A 236 -5.15 31.19 26.01
C HIS A 236 -4.22 30.00 25.70
N PRO A 237 -3.51 29.42 26.70
CA PRO A 237 -2.05 29.49 26.74
C PRO A 237 -1.34 28.12 26.62
N MET A 238 -0.06 28.18 26.25
CA MET A 238 0.92 27.08 26.34
C MET A 238 1.17 26.64 27.79
N PRO A 239 1.33 25.33 28.07
CA PRO A 239 1.98 24.86 29.28
C PRO A 239 3.49 24.69 29.08
N SER A 240 4.21 25.24 30.06
CA SER A 240 5.66 25.32 30.20
C SER A 240 6.34 23.99 30.51
N PHE A 241 7.55 23.89 30.00
CA PHE A 241 8.64 22.98 30.34
C PHE A 241 8.87 22.84 31.86
N PHE A 242 9.16 21.62 32.30
CA PHE A 242 9.95 21.36 33.50
C PHE A 242 11.05 20.37 33.16
N SER A 243 12.26 20.88 33.00
CA SER A 243 13.51 20.11 33.04
C SER A 243 14.03 20.16 34.48
N SER A 244 14.41 19.02 35.03
CA SER A 244 15.34 18.93 36.16
C SER A 244 16.33 17.83 35.86
N GLU A 245 17.59 18.18 35.94
CA GLU A 245 18.76 17.48 35.43
C GLU A 245 19.56 16.88 36.61
N THR A 246 20.14 15.69 36.39
CA THR A 246 21.37 15.13 37.02
C THR A 246 21.34 14.73 38.53
N THR A 247 22.00 13.68 39.04
CA THR A 247 23.21 12.91 38.64
C THR A 247 23.29 11.56 39.44
N PRO A 248 24.36 10.72 39.39
CA PRO A 248 24.25 9.26 39.26
C PRO A 248 24.79 8.46 40.48
N THR A 249 24.53 7.16 40.51
CA THR A 249 25.43 6.17 41.15
C THR A 249 25.05 4.77 40.66
N GLY A 250 26.01 4.06 40.07
CA GLY A 250 25.87 2.65 39.72
C GLY A 250 26.17 1.74 40.90
N HIS A 251 25.53 0.55 40.93
CA HIS A 251 26.07 -0.65 41.55
C HIS A 251 25.42 -1.91 40.95
N ALA A 252 26.25 -2.94 40.86
CA ALA A 252 26.00 -4.24 40.24
C ALA A 252 25.22 -5.22 41.15
N GLY A 253 24.74 -6.32 40.56
CA GLY A 253 24.10 -7.48 41.20
C GLY A 253 22.69 -7.67 40.64
N ARG A 254 22.38 -8.61 39.74
CA ARG A 254 22.45 -10.08 39.89
C ARG A 254 22.02 -10.50 41.29
N ASP A 255 20.73 -10.79 41.45
CA ASP A 255 20.29 -11.97 42.19
C ASP A 255 18.83 -12.31 41.90
N ALA A 256 18.63 -13.61 41.71
CA ALA A 256 17.34 -14.28 41.58
C ALA A 256 16.63 -14.25 42.95
N GLY A 257 15.33 -13.94 42.93
CA GLY A 257 14.54 -13.88 44.16
C GLY A 257 13.07 -14.07 43.86
N ASN A 258 12.64 -15.32 44.02
CA ASN A 258 11.27 -15.79 44.05
C ASN A 258 10.40 -14.92 45.00
N SER A 259 9.36 -14.28 44.49
CA SER A 259 8.33 -13.65 45.33
C SER A 259 6.94 -14.07 44.87
N THR A 260 6.45 -15.13 45.51
CA THR A 260 5.04 -15.44 45.65
C THR A 260 4.36 -14.26 46.34
N GLN A 261 3.44 -13.58 45.64
CA GLN A 261 2.52 -12.66 46.31
C GLN A 261 1.11 -12.85 45.78
N SER A 262 0.25 -13.15 46.74
CA SER A 262 -1.15 -13.53 46.66
C SER A 262 -2.09 -12.32 46.67
N HIS A 263 -3.13 -12.39 45.81
CA HIS A 263 -4.45 -11.75 45.86
C HIS A 263 -4.57 -10.21 45.64
N PRO A 264 -5.74 -9.68 45.16
CA PRO A 264 -7.07 -10.29 45.11
C PRO A 264 -7.84 -10.21 43.76
N SER A 265 -8.94 -10.97 43.80
CA SER A 265 -10.03 -11.23 42.86
C SER A 265 -10.61 -10.07 42.04
N GLY A 266 -10.87 -10.36 40.75
CA GLY A 266 -11.85 -9.67 39.93
C GLY A 266 -12.04 -10.35 38.57
N TYR A 267 -13.07 -11.21 38.46
CA TYR A 267 -13.68 -11.68 37.20
C TYR A 267 -12.79 -12.35 36.15
N HIS A 268 -12.34 -13.61 36.37
CA HIS A 268 -12.00 -14.58 35.30
C HIS A 268 -11.74 -15.99 35.85
N SER A 269 -12.71 -16.60 36.53
CA SER A 269 -12.52 -17.90 37.21
C SER A 269 -13.28 -19.10 36.64
N ASP A 270 -13.90 -19.00 35.45
CA ASP A 270 -14.58 -20.15 34.81
C ASP A 270 -13.91 -20.61 33.52
N ARG A 271 -12.58 -20.60 33.49
CA ARG A 271 -11.85 -21.35 32.45
C ARG A 271 -11.24 -22.58 33.09
N LYS A 272 -11.82 -23.74 32.77
CA LYS A 272 -11.25 -25.05 33.10
C LYS A 272 -9.77 -25.07 32.73
N SER A 273 -8.96 -25.61 33.61
CA SER A 273 -7.53 -25.80 33.32
C SER A 273 -7.36 -26.78 32.15
N ILE A 274 -6.28 -26.65 31.38
CA ILE A 274 -6.01 -27.57 30.25
C ILE A 274 -5.98 -29.04 30.72
N SER A 275 -5.53 -29.29 31.96
CA SER A 275 -5.57 -30.62 32.59
C SER A 275 -6.99 -31.15 32.81
N GLU A 276 -7.93 -30.29 33.20
CA GLU A 276 -9.32 -30.66 33.45
C GLU A 276 -10.06 -30.96 32.14
N VAL A 277 -9.82 -30.16 31.09
CA VAL A 277 -10.36 -30.43 29.74
C VAL A 277 -9.83 -31.76 29.18
N LEU A 278 -8.57 -32.10 29.45
CA LEU A 278 -8.01 -33.37 29.01
C LEU A 278 -8.59 -34.56 29.78
N GLN A 279 -8.90 -34.41 31.07
CA GLN A 279 -9.57 -35.45 31.85
C GLN A 279 -11.00 -35.71 31.36
N ASP A 280 -11.78 -34.65 31.11
CA ASP A 280 -13.13 -34.78 30.54
C ASP A 280 -13.11 -35.56 29.21
N ILE A 281 -12.14 -35.31 28.33
CA ILE A 281 -12.01 -36.01 27.04
C ILE A 281 -11.68 -37.50 27.21
N TYR A 282 -10.93 -37.86 28.26
CA TYR A 282 -10.58 -39.24 28.54
C TYR A 282 -11.74 -40.00 29.19
N ASP A 283 -12.49 -39.36 30.08
CA ASP A 283 -13.61 -39.97 30.78
C ASP A 283 -14.83 -40.19 29.85
N ASP A 284 -15.07 -39.29 28.88
CA ASP A 284 -16.18 -39.40 27.91
C ASP A 284 -16.04 -40.60 26.93
N LYS A 285 -14.87 -41.26 26.90
CA LYS A 285 -14.59 -42.38 25.98
C LYS A 285 -14.61 -43.76 26.65
N VAL A 286 -15.05 -43.86 27.90
CA VAL A 286 -15.05 -45.11 28.70
C VAL A 286 -16.45 -45.69 28.93
N GLN A 287 -17.45 -45.33 28.11
CA GLN A 287 -18.75 -46.01 28.09
C GLN A 287 -18.98 -46.81 26.80
#